data_AF-A0A350WRL9-F1
#
_entry.id   AF-A0A350WRL9-F1
#
_cell.length_a   1.000
_cell.length_b   1.000
_cell.length_c   1.000
_cell.angle_alpha   90.00
_cell.angle_beta   90.00
_cell.angle_gamma   90.00
#
_symmetry.space_group_name_H-M   'P 1'
#
loop_
_entity.id
_entity.type
_entity.pdbx_description
1 polymer ?
#
loop_
_entity_poly.entity_id
_entity_poly.type
_entity_poly.pdbx_seq_one_letter_code
_entity_poly.pdbx_strand_id
1 'polypeptide(L)'
;MTQFSMTPISNGTRMRADHNTFARVVASFNRGQLVVGDEVWEAPADGSEVKKGDKWLRVVSVDGVNVAERGWMALVHKGFPICDNFKEIEVPTPPTPVFPESFTLVDPSGARAEYVFVRIIED
;
A
#
# COMPACT_ATOMS: atom_id res chain seq x y z
N MET A 1 0.86 5.30 4.17
CA MET A 1 0.92 3.84 4.35
C MET A 1 1.62 3.27 3.14
N THR A 2 2.58 2.37 3.35
CA THR A 2 3.23 1.64 2.26
C THR A 2 2.20 0.79 1.52
N GLN A 3 2.25 0.80 0.20
CA GLN A 3 1.43 -0.08 -0.63
C GLN A 3 2.36 -0.99 -1.44
N PHE A 4 1.84 -2.12 -1.87
CA PHE A 4 2.58 -3.06 -2.71
C PHE A 4 1.70 -3.44 -3.90
N SER A 5 2.33 -3.82 -5.01
CA SER A 5 1.63 -4.38 -6.16
C SER A 5 2.27 -5.67 -6.63
N MET A 6 1.47 -6.52 -7.26
CA MET A 6 1.89 -7.74 -7.94
C MET A 6 0.87 -8.12 -9.03
N THR A 7 1.23 -9.05 -9.91
CA THR A 7 0.35 -9.54 -10.98
C THR A 7 0.25 -11.07 -10.95
N PRO A 8 -0.93 -11.70 -11.05
CA PRO A 8 -1.04 -13.15 -11.11
C PRO A 8 -0.38 -13.74 -12.38
N ILE A 9 0.39 -14.82 -12.22
CA ILE A 9 1.06 -15.51 -13.34
C ILE A 9 0.07 -16.39 -14.12
N SER A 10 -0.96 -16.92 -13.44
CA SER A 10 -1.95 -17.84 -14.02
C SER A 10 -3.40 -17.40 -13.73
N ASN A 11 -4.31 -17.88 -14.58
CA ASN A 11 -5.75 -17.66 -14.39
C ASN A 11 -6.28 -18.44 -13.19
N GLY A 12 -7.28 -17.87 -12.52
CA GLY A 12 -7.90 -18.51 -11.36
C GLY A 12 -7.05 -18.42 -10.09
N THR A 13 -6.15 -17.44 -10.01
CA THR A 13 -5.36 -17.18 -8.79
C THR A 13 -6.29 -16.71 -7.69
N ARG A 14 -6.24 -17.37 -6.52
CA ARG A 14 -7.24 -17.22 -5.48
C ARG A 14 -6.78 -16.24 -4.41
N MET A 15 -7.67 -15.34 -4.04
CA MET A 15 -7.61 -14.61 -2.78
C MET A 15 -8.42 -15.35 -1.73
N ARG A 16 -7.89 -15.42 -0.52
CA ARG A 16 -8.45 -16.21 0.59
C ARG A 16 -8.68 -15.34 1.81
N ALA A 17 -9.54 -15.79 2.71
CA ALA A 17 -9.84 -15.07 3.94
C ALA A 17 -8.61 -14.98 4.88
N ASP A 18 -7.65 -15.90 4.73
CA ASP A 18 -6.43 -15.94 5.53
C ASP A 18 -5.22 -16.41 4.68
N HIS A 19 -4.00 -16.19 5.17
CA HIS A 19 -2.73 -16.44 4.47
C HIS A 19 -2.31 -17.92 4.46
N ASN A 20 -3.27 -18.81 4.18
CA ASN A 20 -3.06 -20.25 4.11
C ASN A 20 -3.94 -20.91 3.03
N THR A 21 -3.65 -22.15 2.66
CA THR A 21 -4.34 -22.83 1.55
C THR A 21 -5.70 -23.44 1.87
N PHE A 22 -6.02 -23.62 3.15
CA PHE A 22 -7.30 -24.19 3.60
C PHE A 22 -8.35 -23.11 3.90
N ALA A 23 -7.92 -21.86 4.01
CA ALA A 23 -8.80 -20.72 4.19
C ALA A 23 -9.80 -20.59 3.03
N ARG A 24 -11.02 -20.15 3.38
CA ARG A 24 -12.12 -19.89 2.45
C ARG A 24 -11.64 -19.00 1.30
N VAL A 25 -11.98 -19.39 0.07
CA VAL A 25 -11.73 -18.57 -1.12
C VAL A 25 -12.71 -17.39 -1.11
N VAL A 26 -12.18 -16.18 -1.19
CA VAL A 26 -12.96 -14.93 -1.27
C VAL A 26 -13.26 -14.58 -2.73
N ALA A 27 -12.23 -14.62 -3.58
CA ALA A 27 -12.35 -14.31 -4.99
C ALA A 27 -11.26 -15.03 -5.82
N SER A 28 -11.43 -15.06 -7.14
CA SER A 28 -10.44 -15.55 -8.09
C SER A 28 -10.14 -14.49 -9.14
N PHE A 29 -8.88 -14.40 -9.53
CA PHE A 29 -8.37 -13.36 -10.43
C PHE A 29 -7.65 -13.99 -11.63
N ASN A 30 -7.66 -13.25 -12.73
CA ASN A 30 -7.06 -13.66 -13.99
C ASN A 30 -5.59 -13.24 -14.04
N ARG A 31 -4.86 -13.89 -14.95
CA ARG A 31 -3.48 -13.55 -15.24
C ARG A 31 -3.34 -12.08 -15.64
N GLY A 32 -2.31 -11.43 -15.11
CA GLY A 32 -1.91 -10.08 -15.51
C GLY A 32 -2.73 -8.94 -14.90
N GLN A 33 -3.78 -9.23 -14.11
CA GLN A 33 -4.50 -8.20 -13.37
C GLN A 33 -3.60 -7.55 -12.32
N LEU A 34 -3.61 -6.22 -12.23
CA LEU A 34 -2.80 -5.49 -11.26
C LEU A 34 -3.45 -5.60 -9.88
N VAL A 35 -2.84 -6.33 -8.98
CA VAL A 35 -3.28 -6.48 -7.59
C VAL A 35 -2.48 -5.54 -6.72
N VAL A 36 -3.18 -4.74 -5.91
CA VAL A 36 -2.57 -3.83 -4.93
C VAL A 36 -2.97 -4.27 -3.53
N GLY A 37 -2.00 -4.22 -2.62
CA GLY A 37 -2.17 -4.56 -1.22
C GLY A 37 -1.48 -3.58 -0.27
N ASP A 38 -1.82 -3.68 1.01
CA ASP A 38 -1.34 -2.78 2.06
C ASP A 38 -0.50 -3.48 3.14
N GLU A 39 -0.38 -4.81 3.07
CA GLU A 39 0.37 -5.61 4.03
C GLU A 39 0.95 -6.85 3.35
N VAL A 40 2.18 -7.20 3.70
CA VAL A 40 2.84 -8.44 3.28
C VAL A 40 3.11 -9.28 4.52
N TRP A 41 2.70 -10.54 4.46
CA TRP A 41 2.99 -11.55 5.46
C TRP A 41 3.96 -12.57 4.88
N GLU A 42 4.94 -12.98 5.69
CA GLU A 42 5.90 -14.02 5.35
C GLU A 42 5.85 -15.15 6.37
N ALA A 43 5.76 -16.39 5.90
CA ALA A 43 5.67 -17.55 6.76
C ALA A 43 6.97 -17.76 7.55
N PRO A 44 6.91 -17.77 8.90
CA PRO A 44 8.11 -17.83 9.74
C PRO A 44 8.73 -19.24 9.81
N ALA A 45 7.92 -20.28 9.57
CA ALA A 45 8.30 -21.68 9.67
C ALA A 45 7.50 -22.54 8.68
N ASP A 46 7.94 -23.78 8.48
CA ASP A 46 7.21 -24.76 7.69
C ASP A 46 5.96 -25.26 8.43
N GLY A 47 4.87 -25.41 7.68
CA GLY A 47 3.63 -26.00 8.13
C GLY A 47 3.00 -26.89 7.05
N SER A 48 1.83 -27.44 7.34
CA SER A 48 1.03 -28.20 6.37
C SER A 48 0.56 -27.33 5.19
N GLU A 49 0.22 -26.09 5.50
CA GLU A 49 -0.51 -25.17 4.60
C GLU A 49 0.36 -24.10 3.96
N VAL A 50 1.52 -23.82 4.56
CA VAL A 50 2.51 -22.83 4.16
C VAL A 50 3.92 -23.39 4.39
N LYS A 51 4.90 -22.93 3.65
CA LYS A 51 6.32 -23.21 3.92
C LYS A 51 7.05 -21.95 4.33
N LYS A 52 8.15 -22.09 5.08
CA LYS A 52 9.01 -20.97 5.45
C LYS A 52 9.42 -20.21 4.18
N GLY A 53 9.24 -18.90 4.20
CA GLY A 53 9.51 -18.02 3.05
C GLY A 53 8.35 -17.90 2.04
N ASP A 54 7.22 -18.57 2.26
CA ASP A 54 5.98 -18.24 1.55
C ASP A 54 5.58 -16.80 1.88
N LYS A 55 5.14 -16.07 0.86
CA LYS A 55 4.76 -14.65 0.99
C LYS A 55 3.33 -14.46 0.51
N TRP A 56 2.59 -13.65 1.24
CA TRP A 56 1.19 -13.36 0.97
C TRP A 56 0.95 -11.86 1.05
N LEU A 57 0.19 -11.35 0.10
CA LEU A 57 -0.22 -9.95 0.04
C LEU A 57 -1.67 -9.82 0.50
N ARG A 58 -1.94 -8.91 1.44
CA ARG A 58 -3.29 -8.52 1.81
C ARG A 58 -3.85 -7.55 0.78
N VAL A 59 -4.79 -8.01 -0.03
CA VAL A 59 -5.31 -7.31 -1.19
C VAL A 59 -6.32 -6.24 -0.78
N VAL A 60 -6.17 -5.04 -1.34
CA VAL A 60 -7.08 -3.90 -1.15
C VAL A 60 -7.79 -3.48 -2.44
N SER A 61 -7.14 -3.64 -3.60
CA SER A 61 -7.75 -3.33 -4.89
C SER A 61 -7.16 -4.18 -6.01
N VAL A 62 -7.93 -4.34 -7.08
CA VAL A 62 -7.51 -5.00 -8.33
C VAL A 62 -7.94 -4.15 -9.51
N ASP A 63 -7.01 -3.88 -10.43
CA ASP A 63 -7.18 -3.01 -11.59
C ASP A 63 -7.77 -1.63 -11.23
N GLY A 64 -7.36 -1.10 -10.07
CA GLY A 64 -7.82 0.20 -9.54
C GLY A 64 -9.19 0.16 -8.84
N VAL A 65 -9.86 -0.99 -8.80
CA VAL A 65 -11.15 -1.15 -8.12
C VAL A 65 -10.95 -1.79 -6.75
N ASN A 66 -11.47 -1.15 -5.70
CA ASN A 66 -11.40 -1.69 -4.35
C ASN A 66 -12.15 -3.03 -4.24
N VAL A 67 -11.54 -4.00 -3.57
CA VAL A 67 -12.21 -5.28 -3.29
C VAL A 67 -13.29 -5.09 -2.22
N ALA A 68 -14.42 -5.77 -2.37
CA ALA A 68 -15.53 -5.69 -1.42
C ALA A 68 -15.18 -6.33 -0.07
N GLU A 69 -14.42 -7.42 -0.09
CA GLU A 69 -13.88 -8.10 1.08
C GLU A 69 -12.37 -8.24 0.91
N ARG A 70 -11.61 -7.78 1.90
CA ARG A 70 -10.14 -7.93 1.90
C ARG A 70 -9.76 -9.37 2.17
N GLY A 71 -8.64 -9.81 1.59
CA GLY A 71 -8.12 -11.14 1.81
C GLY A 71 -6.65 -11.24 1.40
N TRP A 72 -6.12 -12.45 1.50
CA TRP A 72 -4.73 -12.76 1.24
C TRP A 72 -4.57 -13.50 -0.08
N MET A 73 -3.65 -13.03 -0.91
CA MET A 73 -3.25 -13.68 -2.14
C MET A 73 -1.78 -14.07 -2.04
N ALA A 74 -1.47 -15.33 -2.37
CA ALA A 74 -0.10 -15.81 -2.33
C ALA A 74 0.73 -15.13 -3.42
N LEU A 75 1.86 -14.56 -3.02
CA LEU A 75 2.94 -14.14 -3.90
C LEU A 75 3.86 -15.34 -4.19
N VAL A 76 4.26 -16.05 -3.14
CA VAL A 76 5.03 -17.30 -3.20
C VAL A 76 4.31 -18.34 -2.36
N HIS A 77 4.11 -19.53 -2.91
CA HIS A 77 3.50 -20.65 -2.21
C HIS A 77 4.28 -21.95 -2.41
N LYS A 78 4.67 -22.59 -1.31
CA LYS A 78 5.50 -23.80 -1.27
C LYS A 78 6.76 -23.71 -2.13
N GLY A 79 7.36 -22.52 -2.18
CA GLY A 79 8.55 -22.24 -2.99
C GLY A 79 8.29 -21.95 -4.47
N PHE A 80 7.03 -21.95 -4.92
CA PHE A 80 6.68 -21.59 -6.29
C PHE A 80 6.08 -20.18 -6.36
N PRO A 81 6.52 -19.33 -7.29
CA PRO A 81 5.91 -18.02 -7.50
C PRO A 81 4.50 -18.18 -8.07
N ILE A 82 3.55 -17.48 -7.46
CA ILE A 82 2.15 -17.42 -7.89
C ILE A 82 1.86 -16.08 -8.58
N CYS A 83 2.51 -15.02 -8.10
CA CYS A 83 2.47 -13.69 -8.70
C CYS A 83 3.88 -13.23 -9.10
N ASP A 84 3.95 -12.34 -10.08
CA ASP A 84 5.16 -11.66 -10.55
C ASP A 84 5.07 -10.15 -10.35
N ASN A 85 6.12 -9.43 -10.77
CA ASN A 85 6.22 -7.97 -10.73
C ASN A 85 5.95 -7.35 -9.35
N PHE A 86 6.30 -8.07 -8.28
CA PHE A 86 6.14 -7.58 -6.92
C PHE A 86 7.00 -6.33 -6.70
N LYS A 87 6.38 -5.23 -6.27
CA LYS A 87 7.06 -3.96 -5.96
C LYS A 87 6.35 -3.18 -4.88
N GLU A 88 7.12 -2.43 -4.10
CA GLU A 88 6.62 -1.39 -3.21
C GLU A 88 6.20 -0.17 -4.05
N ILE A 89 5.04 0.40 -3.72
CA ILE A 89 4.52 1.62 -4.31
C ILE A 89 4.89 2.75 -3.34
N GLU A 90 5.84 3.57 -3.76
CA GLU A 90 6.18 4.80 -3.05
C GLU A 90 5.00 5.77 -3.13
N VAL A 91 4.35 6.02 -2.00
CA VAL A 91 3.36 7.10 -1.92
C VAL A 91 4.14 8.40 -1.82
N PRO A 92 3.93 9.38 -2.72
CA PRO A 92 4.61 10.66 -2.61
C PRO A 92 4.28 11.28 -1.25
N THR A 93 5.31 11.61 -0.47
CA THR A 93 5.12 12.37 0.76
C THR A 93 4.42 13.67 0.41
N PRO A 94 3.28 14.01 1.07
CA PRO A 94 2.66 15.31 0.84
C PRO A 94 3.70 16.41 1.13
N PRO A 95 3.78 17.46 0.30
CA PRO A 95 4.70 18.56 0.58
C PRO A 95 4.40 19.10 1.98
N THR A 96 5.41 19.19 2.84
CA THR A 96 5.27 19.88 4.11
C THR A 96 4.86 21.32 3.81
N PRO A 97 3.73 21.83 4.34
CA PRO A 97 3.38 23.23 4.15
C PRO A 97 4.48 24.10 4.78
N VAL A 98 5.24 24.80 3.94
CA VAL A 98 6.20 25.80 4.39
C VAL A 98 5.41 27.07 4.67
N PHE A 99 5.17 27.36 5.94
CA PHE A 99 4.61 28.65 6.34
C PHE A 99 5.74 29.68 6.29
N PRO A 100 5.56 30.82 5.60
CA PRO A 100 6.61 31.84 5.53
C PRO A 100 6.89 32.41 6.93
N GLU A 101 8.14 32.73 7.24
CA GLU A 101 8.53 33.35 8.52
C GLU A 101 7.93 34.77 8.65
N SER A 102 7.83 35.48 7.53
CA SER A 102 7.18 36.78 7.45
C SER A 102 6.56 37.02 6.08
N PHE A 103 5.66 38.00 5.99
CA PHE A 103 5.25 38.57 4.72
C PHE A 103 5.24 40.10 4.80
N THR A 104 5.59 40.75 3.69
CA THR A 104 5.56 42.21 3.58
C THR A 104 4.26 42.65 2.92
N LEU A 105 3.52 43.55 3.57
CA LEU A 105 2.47 44.32 2.93
C LEU A 105 3.03 45.67 2.51
N VAL A 106 2.74 46.04 1.26
CA VAL A 106 2.98 47.38 0.74
C VAL A 106 1.62 48.04 0.56
N ASP A 107 1.40 49.16 1.24
CA ASP A 107 0.17 49.90 1.09
C ASP A 107 0.17 50.74 -0.21
N PRO A 108 -0.99 51.30 -0.63
CA PRO A 108 -1.06 52.16 -1.81
C PRO A 108 -0.26 53.48 -1.70
N SER A 109 0.18 53.86 -0.50
CA SER A 109 1.04 55.03 -0.26
C SER A 109 2.54 54.72 -0.42
N GLY A 110 2.89 53.43 -0.59
CA GLY A 110 4.26 52.93 -0.70
C GLY A 110 4.90 52.57 0.65
N ALA A 111 4.17 52.68 1.76
CA ALA A 111 4.66 52.26 3.08
C ALA A 111 4.73 50.74 3.16
N ARG A 112 5.77 50.22 3.81
CA ARG A 112 6.01 48.79 3.99
C ARG A 112 5.82 48.40 5.45
N ALA A 113 5.04 47.34 5.68
CA ALA A 113 4.91 46.70 6.98
C ALA A 113 5.29 45.22 6.84
N GLU A 114 6.20 44.74 7.68
CA GLU A 114 6.57 43.33 7.77
C GLU A 114 5.77 42.68 8.89
N TYR A 115 5.09 41.58 8.57
CA TYR A 115 4.33 40.78 9.50
C TYR A 115 5.08 39.48 9.73
N VAL A 116 5.64 39.33 10.93
CA VAL A 116 6.36 38.12 11.35
C VAL A 116 5.39 37.18 12.06
N PHE A 117 5.35 35.92 11.65
CA PHE A 117 4.51 34.93 12.30
C PHE A 117 5.25 34.30 13.49
N VAL A 118 4.67 34.43 14.68
CA VAL A 118 5.20 33.79 15.90
C VAL A 118 4.40 32.52 16.16
N ARG A 119 5.07 31.36 16.11
CA ARG A 119 4.47 30.08 16.47
C ARG A 119 4.36 29.98 17.98
N ILE A 120 3.14 30.02 18.52
CA ILE A 120 2.86 29.72 19.93
C ILE A 120 2.69 28.20 20.04
N ILE A 121 3.50 27.54 20.87
CA ILE A 121 3.32 26.15 21.26
C ILE A 121 2.69 26.21 22.66
N GLU A 122 1.44 25.78 22.81
CA GLU A 122 0.82 25.56 24.11
C GLU A 122 1.19 24.15 24.59
N ASP A 123 1.71 24.05 25.83
CA ASP A 123 2.10 22.80 26.50
C ASP A 123 0.89 21.93 26.91
#